data_AF-X0QNX3-F1
#
_entry.id   AF-X0QNX3-F1
#
_cell.length_a   1.000
_cell.length_b   1.000
_cell.length_c   1.000
_cell.angle_alpha   90.00
_cell.angle_beta   90.00
_cell.angle_gamma   90.00
#
_symmetry.space_group_name_H-M   'P 1'
#
loop_
_entity.id
_entity.type
_entity.pdbx_description
1 polymer ?
#
loop_
_entity_poly.entity_id
_entity_poly.type
_entity_poly.pdbx_seq_one_letter_code
_entity_poly.pdbx_strand_id
1 'polypeptide(L)'
;MYHLNELAYFLSILFFYAMVLWLQVPLVPQRMTAKFWLKNVGIMVIAALVADTFRLEALGYLAYAGLLALLIRRQHWRDKLLTLTLMLLACLIQEALMLLSTVPVYLLVAREVMVNQPIVLLFTTLLEFILTLIIFGILHYNLFKPAVKRFFKADPTRQQTFAIATIIVFAAFQFILLNVEYTRGEYRQIWPILVFIGLMSIGVVFGTQAFIHGQQLKAQAQKQHYEDELNRQFYENLEQNYSELRRFRHDFQNILLTLDQLLQSQNYQGARTFLNQVQTDKTVAKIALGEQTDDLIALKVPAVQGLFLQKLRTAYIQHIAVHFECRQPITDTILPPVTFNRISGILLDNALEAAKTAVNPAVQVALIRYDADNLELVIKNNGAAHFKGDVFRYGVSAKTGHAGIGLSTVAKIVNETPGLALDYSQAEGKFSVDLMIARK
;
A
#
# COMPACT_ATOMS: atom_id res chain seq x y z
N MET A 1 7.56 33.94 -54.31
CA MET A 1 7.43 34.42 -52.90
C MET A 1 6.27 33.76 -52.19
N TYR A 2 5.02 33.89 -52.66
CA TYR A 2 3.82 33.34 -51.99
C TYR A 2 3.91 31.82 -51.69
N HIS A 3 4.26 30.99 -52.68
CA HIS A 3 4.35 29.53 -52.49
C HIS A 3 5.43 29.08 -51.49
N LEU A 4 6.52 29.84 -51.33
CA LEU A 4 7.58 29.52 -50.37
C LEU A 4 7.15 29.81 -48.93
N ASN A 5 6.33 30.85 -48.73
CA ASN A 5 5.79 31.18 -47.41
C ASN A 5 4.72 30.18 -46.97
N GLU A 6 3.83 29.77 -47.87
CA GLU A 6 2.82 28.73 -47.58
C GLU A 6 3.47 27.38 -47.30
N LEU A 7 4.52 27.01 -48.05
CA LEU A 7 5.28 25.78 -47.78
C LEU A 7 5.99 25.82 -46.42
N ALA A 8 6.60 26.95 -46.07
CA ALA A 8 7.26 27.12 -44.77
C ALA A 8 6.27 27.02 -43.60
N TYR A 9 5.07 27.58 -43.76
CA TYR A 9 3.99 27.49 -42.77
C TYR A 9 3.45 26.07 -42.62
N PHE A 10 3.19 25.36 -43.73
CA PHE A 10 2.74 23.98 -43.64
C PHE A 10 3.79 23.05 -43.00
N LEU A 11 5.07 23.25 -43.33
CA LEU A 11 6.17 22.50 -42.72
C LEU A 11 6.30 22.74 -41.22
N SER A 12 6.05 23.96 -40.72
CA SER A 12 6.08 24.24 -39.29
C SER A 12 4.94 23.52 -38.55
N ILE A 13 3.74 23.50 -39.12
CA ILE A 13 2.61 22.73 -38.58
C ILE A 13 2.94 21.23 -38.55
N LEU A 14 3.37 20.66 -39.66
CA LEU A 14 3.65 19.23 -39.73
C LEU A 14 4.76 18.80 -38.76
N PHE A 15 5.77 19.66 -38.59
CA PHE A 15 6.81 19.45 -37.60
C PHE A 15 6.30 19.54 -36.17
N PHE A 16 5.46 20.53 -35.87
CA PHE A 16 4.82 20.66 -34.56
C PHE A 16 4.17 19.34 -34.14
N TYR A 17 3.36 18.80 -35.04
CA TYR A 17 2.64 17.57 -34.82
C TYR A 17 3.57 16.34 -34.66
N ALA A 18 4.69 16.30 -35.37
CA ALA A 18 5.71 15.26 -35.23
C ALA A 18 6.42 15.29 -33.86
N MET A 19 6.63 16.48 -33.30
CA MET A 19 7.20 16.63 -31.95
C MET A 19 6.21 16.19 -30.86
N VAL A 20 4.91 16.46 -31.04
CA VAL A 20 3.85 15.91 -30.17
C VAL A 20 3.81 14.38 -30.22
N LEU A 21 4.00 13.76 -31.39
CA LEU A 21 4.17 12.30 -31.49
C LEU A 21 5.41 11.81 -30.72
N TRP A 22 6.53 12.53 -30.81
CA TRP A 22 7.76 12.12 -30.14
C TRP A 22 7.62 12.18 -28.61
N LEU A 23 6.88 13.16 -28.08
CA LEU A 23 6.51 13.27 -26.67
C LEU A 23 5.71 12.08 -26.13
N GLN A 24 5.02 11.36 -27.00
CA GLN A 24 4.22 10.21 -26.62
C GLN A 24 5.02 8.91 -26.51
N VAL A 25 6.23 8.85 -27.09
CA VAL A 25 7.06 7.63 -27.09
C VAL A 25 7.30 7.04 -25.68
N PRO A 26 7.55 7.84 -24.61
CA PRO A 26 7.69 7.30 -23.26
C PRO A 26 6.37 6.90 -22.60
N LEU A 27 5.23 7.38 -23.12
CA LEU A 27 3.89 7.20 -22.57
C LEU A 27 3.19 5.97 -23.13
N VAL A 28 3.52 5.64 -24.38
CA VAL A 28 3.00 4.48 -25.08
C VAL A 28 3.65 3.22 -24.48
N PRO A 29 2.87 2.22 -24.03
CA PRO A 29 3.43 0.97 -23.53
C PRO A 29 4.37 0.35 -24.56
N GLN A 30 5.53 -0.15 -24.12
CA GLN A 30 6.55 -0.78 -25.00
C GLN A 30 6.02 -1.92 -25.89
N ARG A 31 4.79 -2.41 -25.64
CA ARG A 31 4.13 -3.50 -26.38
C ARG A 31 3.33 -3.04 -27.61
N MET A 32 3.35 -1.76 -27.99
CA MET A 32 2.59 -1.27 -29.14
C MET A 32 3.28 -1.61 -30.48
N THR A 33 2.50 -2.11 -31.44
CA THR A 33 3.00 -2.60 -32.73
C THR A 33 3.25 -1.46 -33.73
N ALA A 34 4.07 -1.69 -34.76
CA ALA A 34 4.32 -0.71 -35.84
C ALA A 34 3.02 -0.16 -36.48
N LYS A 35 1.95 -0.97 -36.51
CA LYS A 35 0.62 -0.57 -36.98
C LYS A 35 -0.01 0.57 -36.15
N PHE A 36 0.25 0.62 -34.84
CA PHE A 36 -0.22 1.69 -33.95
C PHE A 36 0.46 3.02 -34.30
N TRP A 37 1.77 3.00 -34.45
CA TRP A 37 2.55 4.19 -34.85
C TRP A 37 2.16 4.69 -36.23
N LEU A 38 1.96 3.79 -37.19
CA LEU A 38 1.51 4.17 -38.54
C LEU A 38 0.14 4.87 -38.51
N LYS A 39 -0.79 4.36 -37.68
CA LYS A 39 -2.11 4.96 -37.50
C LYS A 39 -2.02 6.35 -36.85
N ASN A 40 -1.16 6.51 -35.84
CA ASN A 40 -0.96 7.80 -35.18
C ASN A 40 -0.35 8.83 -36.12
N VAL A 41 0.64 8.45 -36.93
CA VAL A 41 1.19 9.32 -37.99
C VAL A 41 0.12 9.73 -38.99
N GLY A 42 -0.76 8.80 -39.40
CA GLY A 42 -1.88 9.13 -40.29
C GLY A 42 -2.85 10.15 -39.68
N ILE A 43 -3.24 9.96 -38.41
CA ILE A 43 -4.14 10.89 -37.70
C ILE A 43 -3.47 12.25 -37.50
N MET A 44 -2.17 12.24 -37.21
CA MET A 44 -1.36 13.44 -37.08
C MET A 44 -1.37 14.27 -38.37
N VAL A 45 -1.12 13.65 -39.52
CA VAL A 45 -1.12 14.33 -40.82
C VAL A 45 -2.50 14.91 -41.14
N ILE A 46 -3.57 14.18 -40.82
CA ILE A 46 -4.95 14.69 -41.01
C ILE A 46 -5.21 15.90 -40.10
N ALA A 47 -4.80 15.85 -38.83
CA ALA A 47 -4.95 16.96 -37.91
C ALA A 47 -4.14 18.21 -38.36
N ALA A 48 -2.93 17.99 -38.89
CA ALA A 48 -2.10 19.05 -39.48
C ALA A 48 -2.78 19.70 -40.70
N LEU A 49 -3.34 18.90 -41.61
CA LEU A 49 -4.07 19.41 -42.78
C LEU A 49 -5.30 20.22 -42.38
N VAL A 50 -6.05 19.77 -41.37
CA VAL A 50 -7.22 20.49 -40.83
C VAL A 50 -6.78 21.80 -40.16
N ALA A 51 -5.73 21.77 -39.35
CA ALA A 51 -5.18 22.97 -38.72
C ALA A 51 -4.78 24.03 -39.76
N ASP A 52 -4.09 23.61 -40.83
CA ASP A 52 -3.64 24.47 -41.92
C ASP A 52 -4.81 25.07 -42.73
N THR A 53 -5.78 24.23 -43.14
CA THR A 53 -6.94 24.67 -43.94
C THR A 53 -7.82 25.66 -43.23
N PHE A 54 -8.03 25.49 -41.92
CA PHE A 54 -8.88 26.38 -41.15
C PHE A 54 -8.11 27.52 -40.46
N ARG A 55 -6.77 27.52 -40.52
CA ARG A 55 -5.91 28.40 -39.73
C ARG A 55 -6.25 28.37 -38.24
N LEU A 56 -6.71 27.21 -37.74
CA LEU A 56 -7.18 26.99 -36.38
C LEU A 56 -6.36 25.89 -35.72
N GLU A 57 -5.09 26.20 -35.46
CA GLU A 57 -4.09 25.28 -34.90
C GLU A 57 -4.56 24.64 -33.59
N ALA A 58 -5.18 25.44 -32.72
CA ALA A 58 -5.75 25.03 -31.44
C ALA A 58 -6.79 23.89 -31.54
N LEU A 59 -7.69 23.97 -32.53
CA LEU A 59 -8.74 22.96 -32.74
C LEU A 59 -8.14 21.66 -33.29
N GLY A 60 -7.11 21.76 -34.13
CA GLY A 60 -6.36 20.61 -34.58
C GLY A 60 -5.69 19.85 -33.43
N TYR A 61 -5.12 20.56 -32.46
CA TYR A 61 -4.47 19.95 -31.28
C TYR A 61 -5.47 19.24 -30.37
N LEU A 62 -6.63 19.85 -30.12
CA LEU A 62 -7.71 19.26 -29.33
C LEU A 62 -8.32 18.04 -30.04
N ALA A 63 -8.51 18.10 -31.36
CA ALA A 63 -8.99 16.99 -32.16
C ALA A 63 -7.99 15.81 -32.14
N TYR A 64 -6.70 16.12 -32.28
CA TYR A 64 -5.62 15.14 -32.21
C TYR A 64 -5.55 14.46 -30.84
N ALA A 65 -5.65 15.24 -29.76
CA ALA A 65 -5.65 14.73 -28.38
C ALA A 65 -6.87 13.86 -28.08
N GLY A 66 -8.05 14.27 -28.52
CA GLY A 66 -9.28 13.48 -28.39
C GLY A 66 -9.22 12.16 -29.15
N LEU A 67 -8.74 12.16 -30.39
CA LEU A 67 -8.61 10.96 -31.23
C LEU A 67 -7.61 9.94 -30.65
N LEU A 68 -6.50 10.41 -30.10
CA LEU A 68 -5.51 9.56 -29.42
C LEU A 68 -6.06 8.95 -28.12
N ALA A 69 -6.77 9.73 -27.31
CA ALA A 69 -7.43 9.22 -26.11
C ALA A 69 -8.46 8.12 -26.43
N LEU A 70 -9.10 8.18 -27.60
CA LEU A 70 -10.00 7.16 -28.11
C LEU A 70 -9.28 5.90 -28.63
N LEU A 71 -8.07 6.04 -29.20
CA LEU A 71 -7.26 4.92 -29.69
C LEU A 71 -6.70 4.04 -28.57
N ILE A 72 -6.49 4.61 -27.39
CA ILE A 72 -6.03 3.90 -26.19
C ILE A 72 -7.24 3.18 -25.54
N ARG A 73 -7.85 2.26 -26.31
CA ARG A 73 -9.16 1.66 -26.00
C ARG A 73 -9.14 0.66 -24.83
N ARG A 74 -7.95 0.19 -24.40
CA ARG A 74 -7.79 -0.89 -23.41
C ARG A 74 -7.33 -0.47 -22.01
N GLN A 75 -7.21 0.83 -21.74
CA GLN A 75 -6.78 1.30 -20.43
C GLN A 75 -7.93 1.85 -19.57
N HIS A 76 -7.76 1.77 -18.25
CA HIS A 76 -8.66 2.43 -17.30
C HIS A 76 -8.74 3.93 -17.62
N TRP A 77 -9.87 4.56 -17.28
CA TRP A 77 -10.10 6.00 -17.50
C TRP A 77 -8.98 6.89 -16.94
N ARG A 78 -8.25 6.39 -15.94
CA ARG A 78 -7.09 7.04 -15.32
C ARG A 78 -5.90 7.20 -16.27
N ASP A 79 -5.55 6.17 -17.03
CA ASP A 79 -4.42 6.26 -17.96
C ASP A 79 -4.81 7.13 -19.18
N LYS A 80 -6.09 7.15 -19.54
CA LYS A 80 -6.61 8.08 -20.56
C LYS A 80 -6.50 9.54 -20.11
N LEU A 81 -6.93 9.84 -18.89
CA LEU A 81 -6.80 11.17 -18.29
C LEU A 81 -5.33 11.59 -18.19
N LEU A 82 -4.45 10.67 -17.79
CA LEU A 82 -3.01 10.90 -17.73
C LEU A 82 -2.39 11.16 -19.09
N THR A 83 -2.78 10.39 -20.10
CA THR A 83 -2.26 10.57 -21.46
C THR A 83 -2.70 11.93 -22.02
N LEU A 84 -3.96 12.30 -21.78
CA LEU A 84 -4.48 13.61 -22.15
C LEU A 84 -3.68 14.75 -21.48
N THR A 85 -3.39 14.65 -20.19
CA THR A 85 -2.75 15.73 -19.45
C THR A 85 -1.28 15.90 -19.83
N LEU A 86 -0.59 14.79 -20.04
CA LEU A 86 0.78 14.81 -20.54
C LEU A 86 0.85 15.35 -21.96
N MET A 87 -0.17 15.11 -22.78
CA MET A 87 -0.27 15.66 -24.12
C MET A 87 -0.53 17.17 -24.13
N LEU A 88 -1.40 17.66 -23.25
CA LEU A 88 -1.63 19.10 -23.09
C LEU A 88 -0.37 19.80 -22.55
N LEU A 89 0.35 19.18 -21.62
CA LEU A 89 1.60 19.71 -21.08
C LEU A 89 2.72 19.72 -22.14
N ALA A 90 2.79 18.69 -22.97
CA ALA A 90 3.64 18.62 -24.14
C ALA A 90 3.36 19.78 -25.12
N CYS A 91 2.09 20.05 -25.41
CA CYS A 91 1.64 21.15 -26.25
C CYS A 91 2.07 22.51 -25.67
N LEU A 92 1.84 22.74 -24.37
CA LEU A 92 2.24 23.97 -23.68
C LEU A 92 3.75 24.22 -23.69
N ILE A 93 4.53 23.17 -23.40
CA ILE A 93 6.01 23.28 -23.43
C ILE A 93 6.47 23.67 -24.84
N GLN A 94 5.86 23.09 -25.87
CA GLN A 94 6.22 23.38 -27.25
C GLN A 94 5.84 24.80 -27.66
N GLU A 95 4.63 25.27 -27.34
CA GLU A 95 4.22 26.64 -27.62
C GLU A 95 5.12 27.64 -26.90
N ALA A 96 5.51 27.36 -25.65
CA ALA A 96 6.48 28.17 -24.91
C ALA A 96 7.87 28.17 -25.57
N LEU A 97 8.34 27.03 -26.07
CA LEU A 97 9.62 26.91 -26.78
C LEU A 97 9.61 27.68 -28.10
N MET A 98 8.54 27.56 -28.89
CA MET A 98 8.32 28.34 -30.12
C MET A 98 8.35 29.84 -29.82
N LEU A 99 7.72 30.28 -28.73
CA LEU A 99 7.73 31.69 -28.33
C LEU A 99 9.13 32.15 -27.90
N LEU A 100 9.88 31.30 -27.19
CA LEU A 100 11.28 31.56 -26.79
C LEU A 100 12.24 31.58 -27.98
N SER A 101 11.97 30.82 -29.03
CA SER A 101 12.84 30.70 -30.21
C SER A 101 12.54 31.77 -31.27
N THR A 102 11.26 32.14 -31.46
CA THR A 102 10.84 33.20 -32.39
C THR A 102 11.31 34.59 -31.94
N VAL A 103 11.17 34.92 -30.65
CA VAL A 103 11.41 36.27 -30.13
C VAL A 103 12.85 36.78 -30.38
N PRO A 104 13.93 36.02 -30.09
CA PRO A 104 15.29 36.45 -30.39
C PRO A 104 15.54 36.63 -31.88
N VAL A 105 14.95 35.79 -32.73
CA VAL A 105 15.08 35.85 -34.18
C VAL A 105 14.45 37.15 -34.73
N TYR A 106 13.25 37.52 -34.24
CA TYR A 106 12.61 38.78 -34.60
C TYR A 106 13.32 40.03 -34.04
N LEU A 107 14.05 39.90 -32.93
CA LEU A 107 14.87 40.98 -32.37
C LEU A 107 16.21 41.15 -33.10
N LEU A 108 16.82 40.06 -33.56
CA LEU A 108 18.13 40.05 -34.24
C LEU A 108 18.01 40.42 -35.72
N VAL A 109 16.91 40.07 -36.38
CA VAL A 109 16.68 40.37 -37.79
C VAL A 109 15.49 41.31 -37.90
N ALA A 110 15.75 42.55 -38.35
CA ALA A 110 14.72 43.56 -38.52
C ALA A 110 13.55 42.99 -39.34
N ARG A 111 12.31 43.17 -38.84
CA ARG A 111 11.07 42.65 -39.44
C ARG A 111 10.97 42.96 -40.95
N GLU A 112 11.48 44.11 -41.39
CA GLU A 112 11.47 44.52 -42.80
C GLU A 112 12.41 43.71 -43.71
N VAL A 113 13.51 43.19 -43.16
CA VAL A 113 14.46 42.34 -43.89
C VAL A 113 13.87 40.94 -44.09
N MET A 114 13.16 40.41 -43.08
CA MET A 114 12.51 39.09 -43.14
C MET A 114 11.39 39.01 -44.19
N VAL A 115 10.54 40.04 -44.26
CA VAL A 115 9.38 40.06 -45.17
C VAL A 115 9.79 40.17 -46.64
N ASN A 116 10.89 40.86 -46.91
CA ASN A 116 11.35 41.15 -48.27
C ASN A 116 12.38 40.14 -48.81
N GLN A 117 12.89 39.22 -47.99
CA GLN A 117 13.89 38.23 -48.36
C GLN A 117 13.46 36.80 -47.95
N PRO A 118 12.78 36.03 -48.82
CA PRO A 118 12.22 34.72 -48.47
C PRO A 118 13.28 33.67 -48.11
N ILE A 119 14.53 33.86 -48.58
CA ILE A 119 15.66 33.00 -48.22
C ILE A 119 16.09 33.22 -46.76
N VAL A 120 16.07 34.48 -46.30
CA VAL A 120 16.39 34.81 -44.90
C VAL A 120 15.31 34.26 -43.98
N LEU A 121 14.03 34.41 -44.36
CA LEU A 121 12.90 33.81 -43.65
C LEU A 121 13.06 32.29 -43.52
N LEU A 122 13.31 31.59 -44.64
CA LEU A 122 13.50 30.14 -44.65
C LEU A 122 14.72 29.69 -43.82
N PHE A 123 15.83 30.43 -43.87
CA PHE A 123 17.01 30.14 -43.06
C PHE A 123 16.72 30.31 -41.56
N THR A 124 16.01 31.38 -41.19
CA THR A 124 15.68 31.65 -39.79
C THR A 124 14.67 30.67 -39.22
N THR A 125 13.67 30.24 -39.98
CA THR A 125 12.73 29.18 -39.54
C THR A 125 13.43 27.83 -39.38
N LEU A 126 14.40 27.50 -40.25
CA LEU A 126 15.24 26.31 -40.11
C LEU A 126 16.17 26.37 -38.89
N LEU A 127 16.75 27.53 -38.59
CA LEU A 127 17.57 27.71 -37.40
C LEU A 127 16.74 27.57 -36.12
N GLU A 128 15.56 28.19 -36.11
CA GLU A 128 14.59 28.10 -35.02
C GLU A 128 14.17 26.65 -34.76
N PHE A 129 13.94 25.90 -35.84
CA PHE A 129 13.63 24.48 -35.81
C PHE A 129 14.73 23.66 -35.13
N ILE A 130 16.00 23.89 -35.50
CA ILE A 130 17.14 23.16 -34.94
C ILE A 130 17.28 23.45 -33.44
N LEU A 131 17.16 24.72 -33.05
CA LEU A 131 17.24 25.12 -31.64
C LEU A 131 16.10 24.50 -30.82
N THR A 132 14.89 24.49 -31.37
CA THR A 132 13.73 23.87 -30.72
C THR A 132 13.96 22.38 -30.53
N LEU A 133 14.48 21.65 -31.52
CA LEU A 133 14.81 20.22 -31.38
C LEU A 133 15.84 19.94 -30.30
N ILE A 134 16.89 20.76 -30.21
CA ILE A 134 17.98 20.59 -29.23
C ILE A 134 17.44 20.83 -27.82
N ILE A 135 16.80 21.97 -27.59
CA ILE A 135 16.23 22.31 -26.28
C ILE A 135 15.19 21.26 -25.89
N PHE A 136 14.35 20.86 -26.85
CA PHE A 136 13.33 19.86 -26.62
C PHE A 136 13.91 18.50 -26.24
N GLY A 137 14.93 18.00 -26.95
CA GLY A 137 15.59 16.74 -26.63
C GLY A 137 16.21 16.73 -25.23
N ILE A 138 16.82 17.84 -24.82
CA ILE A 138 17.41 18.02 -23.49
C ILE A 138 16.32 18.00 -22.40
N LEU A 139 15.26 18.80 -22.55
CA LEU A 139 14.16 18.87 -21.59
C LEU A 139 13.40 17.52 -21.52
N HIS A 140 13.21 16.85 -22.64
CA HIS A 140 12.52 15.57 -22.70
C HIS A 140 13.25 14.48 -21.91
N TYR A 141 14.55 14.33 -22.13
CA TYR A 141 15.35 13.29 -21.48
C TYR A 141 15.57 13.57 -19.99
N ASN A 142 15.88 14.82 -19.64
CA ASN A 142 16.29 15.19 -18.28
C ASN A 142 15.12 15.51 -17.35
N LEU A 143 14.01 16.05 -17.86
CA LEU A 143 12.90 16.52 -17.03
C LEU A 143 11.62 15.73 -17.27
N PHE A 144 11.20 15.58 -18.53
CA PHE A 144 9.89 14.99 -18.85
C PHE A 144 9.82 13.50 -18.51
N LYS A 145 10.77 12.69 -19.00
CA LYS A 145 10.81 11.25 -18.77
C LYS A 145 10.82 10.86 -17.28
N PRO A 146 11.66 11.46 -16.40
CA PRO A 146 11.60 11.16 -14.96
C PRO A 146 10.35 11.69 -14.27
N ALA A 147 9.81 12.85 -14.69
CA ALA A 147 8.58 13.41 -14.12
C ALA A 147 7.37 12.50 -14.37
N VAL A 148 7.22 12.01 -15.60
CA VAL A 148 6.18 11.03 -15.98
C VAL A 148 6.26 9.78 -15.10
N LYS A 149 7.45 9.21 -14.92
CA LYS A 149 7.65 8.00 -14.09
C LYS A 149 7.26 8.22 -12.63
N ARG A 150 7.53 9.40 -12.07
CA ARG A 150 7.10 9.77 -10.71
C ARG A 150 5.58 9.96 -10.63
N PHE A 151 4.97 10.52 -11.67
CA PHE A 151 3.53 10.77 -11.72
C PHE A 151 2.70 9.48 -11.80
N PHE A 152 3.17 8.47 -12.55
CA PHE A 152 2.55 7.14 -12.57
C PHE A 152 2.52 6.46 -11.20
N LYS A 153 3.43 6.81 -10.29
CA LYS A 153 3.47 6.29 -8.91
C LYS A 153 2.66 7.13 -7.92
N ALA A 154 2.09 8.26 -8.36
CA ALA A 154 1.37 9.16 -7.49
C ALA A 154 -0.07 8.68 -7.20
N ASP A 155 -0.59 9.06 -6.05
CA ASP A 155 -1.97 8.76 -5.65
C ASP A 155 -3.02 9.32 -6.63
N PRO A 156 -4.18 8.66 -6.78
CA PRO A 156 -5.19 9.00 -7.78
C PRO A 156 -5.75 10.43 -7.62
N THR A 157 -5.88 10.94 -6.39
CA THR A 157 -6.31 12.31 -6.14
C THR A 157 -5.30 13.32 -6.67
N ARG A 158 -4.00 13.05 -6.45
CA ARG A 158 -2.90 13.89 -6.97
C ARG A 158 -2.87 13.90 -8.50
N GLN A 159 -3.17 12.77 -9.13
CA GLN A 159 -3.24 12.67 -10.59
C GLN A 159 -4.38 13.52 -11.17
N GLN A 160 -5.57 13.46 -10.56
CA GLN A 160 -6.75 14.23 -11.00
C GLN A 160 -6.58 15.74 -10.79
N THR A 161 -6.05 16.15 -9.64
CA THR A 161 -5.85 17.58 -9.35
C THR A 161 -4.85 18.21 -10.32
N PHE A 162 -3.74 17.53 -10.60
CA PHE A 162 -2.77 18.01 -11.59
C PHE A 162 -3.33 17.98 -13.02
N ALA A 163 -4.18 17.00 -13.34
CA ALA A 163 -4.86 16.93 -14.62
C ALA A 163 -5.75 18.15 -14.86
N ILE A 164 -6.60 18.48 -13.89
CA ILE A 164 -7.51 19.62 -13.95
C ILE A 164 -6.73 20.93 -14.05
N ALA A 165 -5.68 21.09 -13.24
CA ALA A 165 -4.81 22.26 -13.30
C ALA A 165 -4.21 22.44 -14.70
N THR A 166 -3.69 21.36 -15.30
CA THR A 166 -3.09 21.40 -16.65
C THR A 166 -4.11 21.80 -17.72
N ILE A 167 -5.34 21.28 -17.64
CA ILE A 167 -6.43 21.64 -18.57
C ILE A 167 -6.79 23.12 -18.44
N ILE A 168 -6.89 23.63 -17.22
CA ILE A 168 -7.20 25.05 -16.96
C ILE A 168 -6.12 25.96 -17.53
N VAL A 169 -4.84 25.63 -17.31
CA VAL A 169 -3.71 26.39 -17.84
C VAL A 169 -3.70 26.38 -19.37
N PHE A 170 -3.94 25.21 -19.98
CA PHE A 170 -4.03 25.08 -21.43
C PHE A 170 -5.18 25.92 -22.00
N ALA A 171 -6.37 25.84 -21.42
CA ALA A 171 -7.52 26.61 -21.87
C ALA A 171 -7.29 28.13 -21.74
N ALA A 172 -6.67 28.57 -20.64
CA ALA A 172 -6.31 29.98 -20.44
C ALA A 172 -5.29 30.46 -21.49
N PHE A 173 -4.29 29.63 -21.80
CA PHE A 173 -3.29 29.94 -22.81
C PHE A 173 -3.90 30.07 -24.21
N GLN A 174 -4.74 29.11 -24.63
CA GLN A 174 -5.43 29.16 -25.92
C GLN A 174 -6.38 30.36 -26.03
N PHE A 175 -7.06 30.71 -24.94
CA PHE A 175 -7.89 31.92 -24.88
C PHE A 175 -7.06 33.19 -25.14
N ILE A 176 -5.84 33.28 -24.60
CA ILE A 176 -4.95 34.41 -24.90
C ILE A 176 -4.61 34.44 -26.38
N LEU A 177 -4.12 33.33 -26.95
CA LEU A 177 -3.71 33.29 -28.36
C LEU A 177 -4.82 33.76 -29.31
N LEU A 178 -6.06 33.32 -29.07
CA LEU A 178 -7.22 33.78 -29.83
C LEU A 178 -7.46 35.30 -29.72
N ASN A 179 -7.25 35.90 -28.54
CA ASN A 179 -7.39 37.33 -28.34
C ASN A 179 -6.24 38.14 -28.99
N VAL A 180 -5.03 37.57 -29.05
CA VAL A 180 -3.87 38.18 -29.73
C VAL A 180 -4.11 38.31 -31.23
N GLU A 181 -4.65 37.27 -31.85
CA GLU A 181 -4.95 37.26 -33.27
C GLU A 181 -6.06 38.25 -33.63
N TYR A 182 -7.05 38.40 -32.74
CA TYR A 182 -8.17 39.32 -32.91
C TYR A 182 -7.80 40.82 -32.80
N THR A 183 -6.79 41.16 -32.00
CA THR A 183 -6.40 42.56 -31.71
C THR A 183 -5.39 43.17 -32.70
N ARG A 184 -5.11 42.51 -33.83
CA ARG A 184 -4.25 43.03 -34.93
C ARG A 184 -2.87 43.54 -34.50
N GLY A 185 -2.26 42.92 -33.49
CA GLY A 185 -0.82 43.08 -33.22
C GLY A 185 -0.40 44.20 -32.26
N GLU A 186 -1.27 44.66 -31.35
CA GLU A 186 -0.81 45.43 -30.17
C GLU A 186 -0.17 44.49 -29.13
N TYR A 187 1.00 43.93 -29.47
CA TYR A 187 1.67 42.90 -28.64
C TYR A 187 2.08 43.37 -27.24
N ARG A 188 2.08 44.68 -27.00
CA ARG A 188 2.46 45.29 -25.72
C ARG A 188 1.48 44.98 -24.59
N GLN A 189 0.20 44.75 -24.89
CA GLN A 189 -0.84 44.46 -23.89
C GLN A 189 -0.93 42.97 -23.50
N ILE A 190 -0.20 42.09 -24.20
CA ILE A 190 -0.23 40.63 -24.00
C ILE A 190 0.68 40.21 -22.84
N TRP A 191 1.80 40.92 -22.66
CA TRP A 191 2.81 40.61 -21.64
C TRP A 191 2.25 40.57 -20.21
N PRO A 192 1.43 41.54 -19.75
CA PRO A 192 0.84 41.49 -18.41
C PRO A 192 -0.10 40.30 -18.22
N ILE A 193 -0.83 39.90 -19.26
CA ILE A 193 -1.79 38.78 -19.22
C ILE A 193 -1.04 37.44 -19.14
N LEU A 194 0.04 37.27 -19.92
CA LEU A 194 0.90 36.08 -19.86
C LEU A 194 1.59 35.94 -18.51
N VAL A 195 2.13 37.05 -17.97
CA VAL A 195 2.75 37.05 -16.64
C VAL A 195 1.71 36.72 -15.55
N PHE A 196 0.51 37.30 -15.63
CA PHE A 196 -0.58 37.01 -14.69
C PHE A 196 -0.99 35.54 -14.72
N ILE A 197 -1.15 34.95 -15.90
CA ILE A 197 -1.50 33.53 -16.04
C ILE A 197 -0.35 32.63 -15.59
N GLY A 198 0.91 32.98 -15.86
CA GLY A 198 2.07 32.29 -15.32
C GLY A 198 2.06 32.26 -13.79
N LEU A 199 1.80 33.41 -13.15
CA LEU A 199 1.68 33.53 -11.69
C LEU A 199 0.50 32.72 -11.14
N MET A 200 -0.66 32.74 -11.80
CA MET A 200 -1.82 31.92 -11.40
C MET A 200 -1.56 30.43 -11.55
N SER A 201 -0.86 30.01 -12.61
CA SER A 201 -0.47 28.62 -12.85
C SER A 201 0.47 28.13 -11.75
N ILE A 202 1.46 28.95 -11.38
CA ILE A 202 2.36 28.70 -10.27
C ILE A 202 1.56 28.59 -8.95
N GLY A 203 0.62 29.52 -8.71
CA GLY A 203 -0.26 29.50 -7.55
C GLY A 203 -1.10 28.24 -7.43
N VAL A 204 -1.66 27.75 -8.54
CA VAL A 204 -2.42 26.48 -8.58
C VAL A 204 -1.49 25.29 -8.28
N VAL A 205 -0.28 25.25 -8.85
CA VAL A 205 0.69 24.19 -8.53
C VAL A 205 1.04 24.19 -7.04
N PHE A 206 1.36 25.34 -6.45
CA PHE A 206 1.68 25.43 -5.02
C PHE A 206 0.48 25.12 -4.13
N GLY A 207 -0.71 25.63 -4.45
CA GLY A 207 -1.93 25.37 -3.70
C GLY A 207 -2.31 23.89 -3.69
N THR A 208 -2.13 23.20 -4.82
CA THR A 208 -2.39 21.76 -4.93
C THR A 208 -1.35 20.93 -4.16
N GLN A 209 -0.06 21.32 -4.18
CA GLN A 209 0.95 20.69 -3.33
C GLN A 209 0.66 20.89 -1.84
N ALA A 210 0.28 22.10 -1.42
CA ALA A 210 -0.06 22.39 -0.03
C ALA A 210 -1.30 21.60 0.42
N PHE A 211 -2.32 21.50 -0.42
CA PHE A 211 -3.52 20.69 -0.14
C PHE A 211 -3.19 19.20 0.01
N ILE A 212 -2.36 18.65 -0.89
CA ILE A 212 -1.92 17.25 -0.82
C ILE A 212 -1.10 17.01 0.45
N HIS A 213 -0.16 17.90 0.77
CA HIS A 213 0.63 17.79 1.98
C HIS A 213 -0.25 17.84 3.24
N GLY A 214 -1.25 18.72 3.26
CA GLY A 214 -2.25 18.77 4.34
C GLY A 214 -3.04 17.46 4.48
N GLN A 215 -3.43 16.84 3.37
CA GLN A 215 -4.11 15.52 3.38
C GLN A 215 -3.18 14.42 3.92
N GLN A 216 -1.89 14.43 3.55
CA GLN A 216 -0.90 13.48 4.04
C GLN A 216 -0.68 13.63 5.55
N LEU A 217 -0.54 14.85 6.04
CA LEU A 217 -0.40 15.13 7.48
C LEU A 217 -1.62 14.63 8.27
N LYS A 218 -2.84 14.86 7.75
CA LYS A 218 -4.06 14.33 8.38
C LYS A 218 -4.08 12.81 8.42
N ALA A 219 -3.70 12.15 7.33
CA ALA A 219 -3.63 10.68 7.27
C ALA A 219 -2.57 10.12 8.23
N GLN A 220 -1.42 10.78 8.34
CA GLN A 220 -0.37 10.42 9.31
C GLN A 220 -0.85 10.60 10.75
N ALA A 221 -1.52 11.71 11.05
CA ALA A 221 -2.09 11.97 12.38
C ALA A 221 -3.16 10.94 12.76
N GLN A 222 -4.05 10.56 11.83
CA GLN A 222 -5.03 9.50 12.06
C GLN A 222 -4.36 8.14 12.33
N LYS A 223 -3.30 7.81 11.58
CA LYS A 223 -2.54 6.58 11.80
C LYS A 223 -1.87 6.58 13.17
N GLN A 224 -1.25 7.69 13.57
CA GLN A 224 -0.66 7.83 14.90
C GLN A 224 -1.71 7.69 16.01
N HIS A 225 -2.87 8.34 15.86
CA HIS A 225 -3.96 8.22 16.84
C HIS A 225 -4.45 6.77 17.00
N TYR A 226 -4.54 6.03 15.89
CA TYR A 226 -4.90 4.61 15.92
C TYR A 226 -3.81 3.75 16.60
N GLU A 227 -2.53 4.00 16.31
CA GLU A 227 -1.41 3.32 16.96
C GLU A 227 -1.38 3.62 18.47
N ASP A 228 -1.66 4.86 18.89
CA ASP A 228 -1.74 5.27 20.28
C ASP A 228 -2.91 4.60 21.03
N GLU A 229 -4.09 4.50 20.41
CA GLU A 229 -5.23 3.77 20.95
C GLU A 229 -4.91 2.28 21.16
N LEU A 230 -4.27 1.64 20.18
CA LEU A 230 -3.85 0.24 20.28
C LEU A 230 -2.83 0.04 21.40
N ASN A 231 -1.85 0.94 21.50
CA ASN A 231 -0.85 0.91 22.56
C ASN A 231 -1.49 1.09 23.93
N ARG A 232 -2.46 2.02 24.06
CA ARG A 232 -3.20 2.21 25.31
C ARG A 232 -3.94 0.94 25.74
N GLN A 233 -4.66 0.30 24.83
CA GLN A 233 -5.32 -0.98 25.13
C GLN A 233 -4.33 -2.08 25.54
N PHE A 234 -3.15 -2.12 24.91
CA PHE A 234 -2.09 -3.04 25.30
C PHE A 234 -1.60 -2.77 26.74
N TYR A 235 -1.38 -1.51 27.11
CA TYR A 235 -0.97 -1.14 28.47
C TYR A 235 -2.04 -1.45 29.51
N GLU A 236 -3.32 -1.17 29.22
CA GLU A 236 -4.44 -1.50 30.12
C GLU A 236 -4.52 -3.01 30.39
N ASN A 237 -4.38 -3.85 29.36
CA ASN A 237 -4.31 -5.31 29.51
C ASN A 237 -3.07 -5.76 30.29
N LEU A 238 -1.93 -5.11 30.07
CA LEU A 238 -0.69 -5.41 30.78
C LEU A 238 -0.81 -5.07 32.27
N GLU A 239 -1.43 -3.94 32.60
CA GLU A 239 -1.70 -3.54 33.97
C GLU A 239 -2.66 -4.51 34.67
N GLN A 240 -3.73 -4.93 33.98
CA GLN A 240 -4.64 -5.96 34.49
C GLN A 240 -3.90 -7.27 34.78
N ASN A 241 -3.12 -7.78 33.83
CA ASN A 241 -2.32 -8.99 34.02
C ASN A 241 -1.31 -8.84 35.17
N TYR A 242 -0.66 -7.69 35.30
CA TYR A 242 0.26 -7.43 36.40
C TYR A 242 -0.47 -7.38 37.75
N SER A 243 -1.68 -6.82 37.80
CA SER A 243 -2.52 -6.81 39.00
C SER A 243 -2.94 -8.22 39.42
N GLU A 244 -3.28 -9.08 38.45
CA GLU A 244 -3.58 -10.49 38.69
C GLU A 244 -2.37 -11.24 39.22
N LEU A 245 -1.19 -11.02 38.62
CA LEU A 245 0.06 -11.61 39.07
C LEU A 245 0.40 -11.18 40.50
N ARG A 246 0.19 -9.90 40.83
CA ARG A 246 0.41 -9.37 42.19
C ARG A 246 -0.53 -10.02 43.20
N ARG A 247 -1.81 -10.19 42.84
CA ARG A 247 -2.80 -10.88 43.67
C ARG A 247 -2.41 -12.35 43.87
N PHE A 248 -2.03 -13.04 42.80
CA PHE A 248 -1.52 -14.41 42.87
C PHE A 248 -0.30 -14.54 43.80
N ARG A 249 0.67 -13.63 43.69
CA ARG A 249 1.86 -13.62 44.57
C ARG A 249 1.48 -13.42 46.04
N HIS A 250 0.57 -12.48 46.31
CA HIS A 250 0.09 -12.22 47.67
C HIS A 250 -0.61 -13.45 48.26
N ASP A 251 -1.51 -14.07 47.49
CA ASP A 251 -2.24 -15.26 47.93
C ASP A 251 -1.27 -16.44 48.16
N PHE A 252 -0.25 -16.59 47.31
CA PHE A 252 0.79 -17.59 47.49
C PHE A 252 1.66 -17.34 48.74
N GLN A 253 2.03 -16.09 49.01
CA GLN A 253 2.76 -15.72 50.22
C GLN A 253 1.95 -16.03 51.48
N ASN A 254 0.64 -15.74 51.47
CA ASN A 254 -0.24 -16.05 52.59
C ASN A 254 -0.36 -17.54 52.83
N ILE A 255 -0.47 -18.36 51.77
CA ILE A 255 -0.46 -19.82 51.88
C ILE A 255 0.84 -20.30 52.55
N LEU A 256 2.01 -19.79 52.13
CA LEU A 256 3.30 -20.16 52.71
C LEU A 256 3.43 -19.73 54.17
N LEU A 257 2.98 -18.53 54.52
CA LEU A 257 3.01 -18.02 55.90
C LEU A 257 2.11 -18.85 56.83
N THR A 258 0.89 -19.17 56.39
CA THR A 258 -0.02 -20.04 57.16
C THR A 258 0.58 -21.43 57.34
N LEU A 259 1.22 -21.98 56.30
CA LEU A 259 1.88 -23.28 56.39
C LEU A 259 3.07 -23.24 57.36
N ASP A 260 3.92 -22.21 57.29
CA ASP A 260 5.06 -22.01 58.18
C ASP A 260 4.62 -21.89 59.65
N GLN A 261 3.57 -21.12 59.94
CA GLN A 261 3.00 -21.03 61.29
C GLN A 261 2.48 -22.39 61.82
N LEU A 262 1.81 -23.17 60.97
CA LEU A 262 1.30 -24.49 61.36
C LEU A 262 2.43 -25.49 61.63
N LEU A 263 3.54 -25.37 60.88
CA LEU A 263 4.74 -26.19 61.10
C LEU A 263 5.49 -25.77 62.37
N GLN A 264 5.69 -24.46 62.59
CA GLN A 264 6.34 -23.92 63.80
C GLN A 264 5.58 -24.27 65.08
N SER A 265 4.25 -24.30 65.02
CA SER A 265 3.39 -24.70 66.14
C SER A 265 3.29 -26.23 66.33
N GLN A 266 4.06 -27.02 65.57
CA GLN A 266 4.02 -28.49 65.55
C GLN A 266 2.62 -29.08 65.26
N ASN A 267 1.71 -28.29 64.67
CA ASN A 267 0.38 -28.72 64.29
C ASN A 267 0.40 -29.38 62.91
N TYR A 268 1.04 -30.55 62.83
CA TYR A 268 1.19 -31.29 61.57
C TYR A 268 -0.16 -31.72 60.97
N GLN A 269 -1.16 -32.02 61.80
CA GLN A 269 -2.51 -32.39 61.36
C GLN A 269 -3.23 -31.20 60.68
N GLY A 270 -3.09 -30.00 61.25
CA GLY A 270 -3.62 -28.75 60.71
C GLY A 270 -2.93 -28.34 59.41
N ALA A 271 -1.60 -28.44 59.34
CA ALA A 271 -0.83 -28.21 58.12
C ALA A 271 -1.29 -29.12 56.98
N ARG A 272 -1.51 -30.42 57.27
CA ARG A 272 -1.96 -31.41 56.29
C ARG A 272 -3.38 -31.14 55.80
N THR A 273 -4.28 -30.72 56.70
CA THR A 273 -5.66 -30.33 56.35
C THR A 273 -5.69 -29.07 55.49
N PHE A 274 -4.90 -28.05 55.85
CA PHE A 274 -4.79 -26.80 55.09
C PHE A 274 -4.21 -27.02 53.69
N LEU A 275 -3.13 -27.80 53.58
CA LEU A 275 -2.57 -28.23 52.29
C LEU A 275 -3.59 -28.98 51.44
N ASN A 276 -4.37 -29.88 52.05
CA ASN A 276 -5.43 -30.58 51.35
C ASN A 276 -6.51 -29.61 50.86
N GLN A 277 -6.96 -28.64 51.67
CA GLN A 277 -7.94 -27.62 51.24
C GLN A 277 -7.43 -26.73 50.09
N VAL A 278 -6.18 -26.27 50.16
CA VAL A 278 -5.53 -25.53 49.07
C VAL A 278 -5.42 -26.39 47.80
N GLN A 279 -5.21 -27.71 47.97
CA GLN A 279 -5.29 -28.66 46.87
C GLN A 279 -6.72 -28.91 46.39
N THR A 280 -7.75 -28.84 47.25
CA THR A 280 -9.17 -29.00 46.90
C THR A 280 -9.72 -27.83 46.08
N ASP A 281 -9.32 -26.60 46.38
CA ASP A 281 -9.62 -25.44 45.50
C ASP A 281 -8.89 -25.55 44.15
N LYS A 282 -7.71 -26.18 44.13
CA LYS A 282 -7.03 -26.63 42.89
C LYS A 282 -7.59 -27.96 42.34
N THR A 283 -8.51 -28.63 43.04
CA THR A 283 -9.09 -29.90 42.58
C THR A 283 -10.10 -29.65 41.47
N VAL A 284 -10.60 -28.42 41.30
CA VAL A 284 -11.27 -28.01 40.05
C VAL A 284 -10.31 -28.11 38.84
N ALA A 285 -9.00 -27.85 39.02
CA ALA A 285 -7.99 -28.09 37.99
C ALA A 285 -7.63 -29.58 37.87
N LYS A 286 -7.55 -30.32 38.98
CA LYS A 286 -7.27 -31.76 38.98
C LYS A 286 -8.40 -32.61 38.37
N ILE A 287 -9.66 -32.22 38.59
CA ILE A 287 -10.87 -32.81 37.96
C ILE A 287 -10.93 -32.43 36.47
N ALA A 288 -10.44 -31.25 36.09
CA ALA A 288 -10.31 -30.84 34.70
C ALA A 288 -9.21 -31.57 33.92
N LEU A 289 -8.15 -32.02 34.60
CA LEU A 289 -6.92 -32.52 33.98
C LEU A 289 -6.79 -34.05 33.97
N GLY A 290 -7.47 -34.79 34.86
CA GLY A 290 -7.45 -36.26 34.86
C GLY A 290 -6.03 -36.87 34.79
N GLU A 291 -5.84 -37.89 33.94
CA GLU A 291 -4.55 -38.57 33.68
C GLU A 291 -3.47 -37.67 33.06
N GLN A 292 -3.80 -36.43 32.66
CA GLN A 292 -2.89 -35.53 31.91
C GLN A 292 -2.03 -34.63 32.80
N THR A 293 -2.09 -34.84 34.11
CA THR A 293 -1.37 -34.03 35.09
C THR A 293 0.15 -34.19 34.94
N ASP A 294 0.62 -35.40 34.60
CA ASP A 294 2.04 -35.70 34.49
C ASP A 294 2.68 -35.05 33.25
N ASP A 295 1.96 -34.99 32.13
CA ASP A 295 2.39 -34.27 30.92
C ASP A 295 2.51 -32.76 31.18
N LEU A 296 1.56 -32.18 31.93
CA LEU A 296 1.63 -30.75 32.28
C LEU A 296 2.75 -30.46 33.29
N ILE A 297 3.10 -31.42 34.14
CA ILE A 297 4.27 -31.33 35.05
C ILE A 297 5.59 -31.44 34.27
N ALA A 298 5.63 -32.20 33.17
CA ALA A 298 6.80 -32.29 32.31
C ALA A 298 7.16 -30.93 31.67
N LEU A 299 6.19 -30.02 31.53
CA LEU A 299 6.41 -28.66 31.08
C LEU A 299 6.95 -27.77 32.23
N LYS A 300 8.27 -27.59 32.28
CA LYS A 300 9.00 -26.88 33.34
C LYS A 300 9.26 -25.39 33.04
N VAL A 301 8.55 -24.81 32.08
CA VAL A 301 8.58 -23.37 31.77
C VAL A 301 7.34 -22.71 32.37
N PRO A 302 7.44 -21.98 33.52
CA PRO A 302 6.27 -21.54 34.28
C PRO A 302 5.27 -20.70 33.48
N ALA A 303 5.78 -19.80 32.62
CA ALA A 303 4.94 -18.94 31.79
C ALA A 303 4.10 -19.73 30.77
N VAL A 304 4.66 -20.79 30.20
CA VAL A 304 3.98 -21.65 29.21
C VAL A 304 3.02 -22.60 29.93
N GLN A 305 3.45 -23.12 31.08
CA GLN A 305 2.63 -23.96 31.95
C GLN A 305 1.36 -23.24 32.40
N GLY A 306 1.49 -21.96 32.77
CA GLY A 306 0.36 -21.10 33.13
C GLY A 306 -0.65 -20.95 31.99
N LEU A 307 -0.19 -20.75 30.75
CA LEU A 307 -1.06 -20.67 29.58
C LEU A 307 -1.85 -21.97 29.35
N PHE A 308 -1.15 -23.11 29.29
CA PHE A 308 -1.82 -24.40 29.07
C PHE A 308 -2.80 -24.72 30.19
N LEU A 309 -2.42 -24.47 31.46
CA LEU A 309 -3.31 -24.65 32.60
C LEU A 309 -4.57 -23.78 32.48
N GLN A 310 -4.43 -22.52 32.09
CA GLN A 310 -5.55 -21.62 31.86
C GLN A 310 -6.48 -22.16 30.75
N LYS A 311 -5.92 -22.57 29.60
CA LYS A 311 -6.72 -23.06 28.46
C LYS A 311 -7.40 -24.40 28.75
N LEU A 312 -6.73 -25.32 29.44
CA LEU A 312 -7.31 -26.59 29.89
C LEU A 312 -8.47 -26.35 30.86
N ARG A 313 -8.32 -25.40 31.79
CA ARG A 313 -9.43 -24.98 32.67
C ARG A 313 -10.59 -24.39 31.87
N THR A 314 -10.32 -23.52 30.89
CA THR A 314 -11.36 -22.96 30.03
C THR A 314 -12.11 -24.05 29.26
N ALA A 315 -11.40 -25.02 28.69
CA ALA A 315 -11.98 -26.14 27.98
C ALA A 315 -12.89 -26.98 28.88
N TYR A 316 -12.44 -27.27 30.11
CA TYR A 316 -13.23 -27.99 31.10
C TYR A 316 -14.53 -27.27 31.46
N ILE A 317 -14.47 -25.96 31.75
CA ILE A 317 -15.66 -25.14 32.03
C ILE A 317 -16.63 -25.14 30.83
N GLN A 318 -16.10 -25.25 29.62
CA GLN A 318 -16.87 -25.26 28.38
C GLN A 318 -17.29 -26.68 27.94
N HIS A 319 -17.05 -27.71 28.76
CA HIS A 319 -17.35 -29.11 28.46
C HIS A 319 -16.71 -29.63 27.16
N ILE A 320 -15.50 -29.17 26.85
CA ILE A 320 -14.69 -29.64 25.71
C ILE A 320 -13.69 -30.66 26.22
N ALA A 321 -13.67 -31.86 25.63
CA ALA A 321 -12.69 -32.88 25.95
C ALA A 321 -11.31 -32.46 25.41
N VAL A 322 -10.28 -32.43 26.25
CA VAL A 322 -8.92 -32.10 25.83
C VAL A 322 -7.98 -33.27 26.10
N HIS A 323 -7.12 -33.56 25.12
CA HIS A 323 -5.99 -34.46 25.29
C HIS A 323 -4.69 -33.70 25.04
N PHE A 324 -4.01 -33.30 26.11
CA PHE A 324 -2.67 -32.74 26.13
C PHE A 324 -1.61 -33.84 26.28
N GLU A 325 -0.54 -33.76 25.50
CA GLU A 325 0.56 -34.72 25.49
C GLU A 325 1.91 -33.97 25.50
N CYS A 326 2.79 -34.30 26.44
CA CYS A 326 4.11 -33.68 26.58
C CYS A 326 5.11 -34.74 27.08
N ARG A 327 5.45 -35.70 26.21
CA ARG A 327 6.24 -36.90 26.54
C ARG A 327 7.62 -36.64 27.12
N GLN A 328 8.24 -35.50 26.78
CA GLN A 328 9.58 -35.15 27.24
C GLN A 328 9.53 -33.90 28.12
N PRO A 329 10.36 -33.80 29.18
CA PRO A 329 10.46 -32.59 29.97
C PRO A 329 10.93 -31.41 29.12
N ILE A 330 10.14 -30.34 29.09
CA ILE A 330 10.48 -29.11 28.36
C ILE A 330 10.86 -28.05 29.38
N THR A 331 12.16 -27.80 29.50
CA THR A 331 12.75 -26.84 30.45
C THR A 331 12.95 -25.44 29.89
N ASP A 332 12.94 -25.31 28.56
CA ASP A 332 13.04 -24.04 27.86
C ASP A 332 12.11 -24.03 26.64
N THR A 333 11.80 -22.84 26.17
CA THR A 333 11.22 -22.63 24.84
C THR A 333 12.32 -22.08 23.94
N ILE A 334 12.47 -22.65 22.73
CA ILE A 334 13.41 -22.11 21.72
C ILE A 334 13.05 -20.65 21.39
N LEU A 335 11.75 -20.31 21.43
CA LEU A 335 11.25 -18.94 21.37
C LEU A 335 11.23 -18.25 22.73
N PRO A 336 11.28 -16.90 22.77
CA PRO A 336 10.91 -16.15 23.97
C PRO A 336 9.51 -16.59 24.47
N PRO A 337 9.32 -16.84 25.77
CA PRO A 337 8.04 -17.33 26.31
C PRO A 337 6.84 -16.43 25.96
N VAL A 338 7.05 -15.12 25.83
CA VAL A 338 6.01 -14.17 25.42
C VAL A 338 5.53 -14.45 23.99
N THR A 339 6.46 -14.65 23.05
CA THR A 339 6.15 -14.96 21.65
C THR A 339 5.51 -16.34 21.53
N PHE A 340 6.06 -17.35 22.22
CA PHE A 340 5.49 -18.69 22.25
C PHE A 340 4.05 -18.69 22.78
N ASN A 341 3.81 -17.99 23.90
CA ASN A 341 2.48 -17.90 24.49
C ASN A 341 1.50 -17.14 23.60
N ARG A 342 1.95 -16.11 22.88
CA ARG A 342 1.10 -15.36 21.96
C ARG A 342 0.64 -16.21 20.78
N ILE A 343 1.55 -16.98 20.16
CA ILE A 343 1.19 -17.90 19.08
C ILE A 343 0.28 -19.02 19.62
N SER A 344 0.73 -19.72 20.66
CA SER A 344 0.01 -20.86 21.24
C SER A 344 -1.36 -20.46 21.77
N GLY A 345 -1.49 -19.29 22.40
CA GLY A 345 -2.75 -18.77 22.89
C GLY A 345 -3.77 -18.57 21.77
N ILE A 346 -3.37 -17.93 20.66
CA ILE A 346 -4.23 -17.72 19.49
C ILE A 346 -4.65 -19.06 18.87
N LEU A 347 -3.72 -20.00 18.72
CA LEU A 347 -4.01 -21.31 18.12
C LEU A 347 -4.95 -22.14 19.00
N LEU A 348 -4.72 -22.16 20.32
CA LEU A 348 -5.57 -22.87 21.28
C LEU A 348 -6.97 -22.26 21.37
N ASP A 349 -7.09 -20.92 21.37
CA ASP A 349 -8.39 -20.25 21.35
C ASP A 349 -9.18 -20.60 20.09
N ASN A 350 -8.52 -20.57 18.93
CA ASN A 350 -9.14 -20.98 17.67
C ASN A 350 -9.61 -22.44 17.70
N ALA A 351 -8.81 -23.35 18.25
CA ALA A 351 -9.15 -24.77 18.35
C ALA A 351 -10.33 -25.02 19.30
N LEU A 352 -10.34 -24.38 20.48
CA LEU A 352 -11.42 -24.49 21.46
C LEU A 352 -12.73 -23.90 20.92
N GLU A 353 -12.67 -22.74 20.28
CA GLU A 353 -13.85 -22.12 19.67
C GLU A 353 -14.42 -22.97 18.54
N ALA A 354 -13.55 -23.55 17.69
CA ALA A 354 -13.99 -24.41 16.61
C ALA A 354 -14.59 -25.74 17.14
N ALA A 355 -13.98 -26.35 18.16
CA ALA A 355 -14.47 -27.61 18.73
C ALA A 355 -15.92 -27.52 19.25
N LYS A 356 -16.37 -26.35 19.70
CA LYS A 356 -17.75 -26.13 20.17
C LYS A 356 -18.82 -26.41 19.12
N THR A 357 -18.49 -26.39 17.83
CA THR A 357 -19.45 -26.67 16.76
C THR A 357 -19.66 -28.17 16.53
N ALA A 358 -18.86 -29.03 17.16
CA ALA A 358 -18.96 -30.48 17.03
C ALA A 358 -19.99 -31.04 18.02
N VAL A 359 -20.59 -32.18 17.66
CA VAL A 359 -21.54 -32.91 18.54
C VAL A 359 -20.86 -33.36 19.84
N ASN A 360 -19.60 -33.79 19.75
CA ASN A 360 -18.76 -34.17 20.88
C ASN A 360 -17.46 -33.34 20.85
N PRO A 361 -17.43 -32.12 21.41
CA PRO A 361 -16.28 -31.22 21.30
C PRO A 361 -14.99 -31.84 21.83
N ALA A 362 -13.97 -31.91 20.99
CA ALA A 362 -12.67 -32.46 21.35
C ALA A 362 -11.49 -31.67 20.73
N VAL A 363 -10.45 -31.46 21.53
CA VAL A 363 -9.18 -30.86 21.13
C VAL A 363 -8.03 -31.77 21.57
N GLN A 364 -7.05 -31.99 20.68
CA GLN A 364 -5.81 -32.66 21.00
C GLN A 364 -4.66 -31.68 20.85
N VAL A 365 -3.73 -31.70 21.79
CA VAL A 365 -2.57 -30.83 21.80
C VAL A 365 -1.34 -31.66 22.14
N ALA A 366 -0.34 -31.64 21.28
CA ALA A 366 0.93 -32.32 21.54
C ALA A 366 2.07 -31.32 21.45
N LEU A 367 2.98 -31.40 22.42
CA LEU A 367 4.22 -30.65 22.42
C LEU A 367 5.39 -31.63 22.35
N ILE A 368 6.03 -31.68 21.18
CA ILE A 368 6.99 -32.72 20.82
C ILE A 368 8.37 -32.08 20.68
N ARG A 369 9.30 -32.50 21.53
CA ARG A 369 10.71 -32.13 21.40
C ARG A 369 11.46 -33.22 20.65
N TYR A 370 11.98 -32.91 19.48
CA TYR A 370 12.78 -33.84 18.68
C TYR A 370 14.23 -33.88 19.17
N ASP A 371 14.79 -32.69 19.47
CA ASP A 371 16.14 -32.52 20.00
C ASP A 371 16.27 -31.18 20.77
N ALA A 372 17.50 -30.76 21.09
CA ALA A 372 17.77 -29.52 21.80
C ALA A 372 17.33 -28.26 21.04
N ASP A 373 17.25 -28.36 19.71
CA ASP A 373 17.08 -27.25 18.77
C ASP A 373 15.76 -27.32 18.00
N ASN A 374 14.99 -28.41 18.11
CA ASN A 374 13.72 -28.59 17.41
C ASN A 374 12.57 -28.93 18.36
N LEU A 375 11.53 -28.08 18.34
CA LEU A 375 10.29 -28.22 19.08
C LEU A 375 9.10 -28.08 18.12
N GLU A 376 8.10 -28.93 18.28
CA GLU A 376 6.87 -28.91 17.49
C GLU A 376 5.66 -28.81 18.40
N LEU A 377 4.74 -27.91 18.05
CA LEU A 377 3.43 -27.78 18.68
C LEU A 377 2.36 -28.19 17.66
N VAL A 378 1.62 -29.25 17.99
CA VAL A 378 0.52 -29.78 17.19
C VAL A 378 -0.80 -29.52 17.91
N ILE A 379 -1.76 -28.89 17.23
CA ILE A 379 -3.09 -28.64 17.78
C ILE A 379 -4.14 -29.15 16.77
N LYS A 380 -4.99 -30.08 17.23
CA LYS A 380 -6.07 -30.68 16.43
C LYS A 380 -7.41 -30.45 17.10
N ASN A 381 -8.44 -30.15 16.31
CA ASN A 381 -9.82 -30.06 16.79
C ASN A 381 -10.78 -30.75 15.82
N ASN A 382 -11.92 -31.21 16.33
CA ASN A 382 -12.97 -31.89 15.55
C ASN A 382 -14.13 -30.96 15.14
N GLY A 383 -13.87 -29.67 15.10
CA GLY A 383 -14.83 -28.62 14.76
C GLY A 383 -14.80 -28.30 13.27
N ALA A 384 -15.93 -28.49 12.59
CA ALA A 384 -16.06 -28.26 11.15
C ALA A 384 -16.07 -26.76 10.80
N ALA A 385 -14.91 -26.20 10.48
CA ALA A 385 -14.84 -24.95 9.71
C ALA A 385 -14.39 -25.27 8.29
N HIS A 386 -15.32 -25.60 7.38
CA HIS A 386 -15.00 -25.75 5.96
C HIS A 386 -14.51 -24.40 5.41
N PHE A 387 -13.20 -24.23 5.29
CA PHE A 387 -12.63 -23.04 4.66
C PHE A 387 -12.29 -23.35 3.20
N LYS A 388 -12.80 -22.51 2.29
CA LYS A 388 -12.35 -22.44 0.90
C LYS A 388 -11.48 -21.20 0.75
N GLY A 389 -10.15 -21.34 0.88
CA GLY A 389 -9.18 -20.25 0.72
C GLY A 389 -8.02 -20.28 1.71
N ASP A 390 -7.13 -19.29 1.62
CA ASP A 390 -6.00 -19.09 2.55
C ASP A 390 -6.51 -18.53 3.89
N VAL A 391 -6.51 -19.39 4.92
CA VAL A 391 -6.96 -19.08 6.29
C VAL A 391 -6.05 -18.13 7.06
N PHE A 392 -4.85 -17.85 6.55
CA PHE A 392 -3.88 -16.96 7.19
C PHE A 392 -3.92 -15.53 6.65
N ARG A 393 -4.77 -15.25 5.66
CA ARG A 393 -4.91 -13.92 5.09
C ARG A 393 -5.70 -13.00 6.03
N TYR A 394 -5.20 -11.78 6.19
CA TYR A 394 -5.85 -10.73 7.00
C TYR A 394 -7.31 -10.53 6.59
N GLY A 395 -8.21 -10.51 7.58
CA GLY A 395 -9.64 -10.29 7.37
C GLY A 395 -10.44 -11.53 6.94
N VAL A 396 -9.81 -12.70 6.84
CA VAL A 396 -10.50 -13.97 6.55
C VAL A 396 -10.92 -14.63 7.87
N SER A 397 -12.22 -14.86 8.02
CA SER A 397 -12.82 -15.52 9.18
C SER A 397 -14.05 -16.32 8.74
N ALA A 398 -14.19 -17.56 9.20
CA ALA A 398 -15.43 -18.33 9.06
C ALA A 398 -16.47 -17.97 10.15
N LYS A 399 -16.11 -17.08 11.08
CA LYS A 399 -16.95 -16.66 12.22
C LYS A 399 -17.63 -15.33 11.89
N THR A 400 -18.96 -15.30 12.02
CA THR A 400 -19.78 -14.07 11.88
C THR A 400 -19.42 -13.06 12.97
N GLY A 401 -19.08 -11.83 12.59
CA GLY A 401 -18.74 -10.76 13.53
C GLY A 401 -17.27 -10.72 14.00
N HIS A 402 -16.40 -11.61 13.49
CA HIS A 402 -14.98 -11.63 13.83
C HIS A 402 -14.12 -11.02 12.72
N ALA A 403 -13.18 -10.14 13.10
CA ALA A 403 -12.33 -9.41 12.17
C ALA A 403 -11.20 -10.26 11.51
N GLY A 404 -11.09 -11.56 11.81
CA GLY A 404 -10.10 -12.45 11.17
C GLY A 404 -8.64 -12.11 11.48
N ILE A 405 -8.36 -11.55 12.67
CA ILE A 405 -7.04 -10.98 13.02
C ILE A 405 -6.09 -12.04 13.58
N GLY A 406 -6.61 -13.07 14.28
CA GLY A 406 -5.81 -14.04 15.03
C GLY A 406 -4.79 -14.80 14.18
N LEU A 407 -5.25 -15.60 13.21
CA LEU A 407 -4.36 -16.38 12.34
C LEU A 407 -3.44 -15.50 11.48
N SER A 408 -3.90 -14.31 11.06
CA SER A 408 -3.04 -13.36 10.35
C SER A 408 -1.92 -12.79 11.24
N THR A 409 -2.16 -12.65 12.55
CA THR A 409 -1.13 -12.27 13.53
C THR A 409 -0.12 -13.39 13.71
N VAL A 410 -0.58 -14.65 13.79
CA VAL A 410 0.32 -15.81 13.85
C VAL A 410 1.19 -15.89 12.60
N ALA A 411 0.58 -15.77 11.41
CA ALA A 411 1.31 -15.77 10.14
C ALA A 411 2.35 -14.64 10.05
N LYS A 412 2.02 -13.45 10.56
CA LYS A 412 2.97 -12.33 10.65
C LYS A 412 4.17 -12.69 11.54
N ILE A 413 3.91 -13.19 12.75
CA ILE A 413 4.98 -13.56 13.70
C ILE A 413 5.87 -14.66 13.10
N VAL A 414 5.27 -15.68 12.47
CA VAL A 414 6.00 -16.78 11.82
C VAL A 414 6.88 -16.27 10.67
N ASN A 415 6.36 -15.39 9.81
CA ASN A 415 7.12 -14.83 8.69
C ASN A 415 8.25 -13.88 9.14
N GLU A 416 8.08 -13.19 10.26
CA GLU A 416 9.07 -12.25 10.80
C GLU A 416 10.13 -12.93 11.69
N THR A 417 9.90 -14.17 12.13
CA THR A 417 10.79 -14.89 13.06
C THR A 417 11.50 -16.05 12.35
N PRO A 418 12.82 -15.98 12.11
CA PRO A 418 13.58 -17.07 11.52
C PRO A 418 13.49 -18.36 12.35
N GLY A 419 13.34 -19.50 11.68
CA GLY A 419 13.26 -20.81 12.35
C GLY A 419 11.83 -21.25 12.69
N LEU A 420 10.82 -20.42 12.40
CA LEU A 420 9.42 -20.83 12.50
C LEU A 420 8.87 -21.29 11.14
N ALA A 421 8.13 -22.38 11.17
CA ALA A 421 7.30 -22.83 10.05
C ALA A 421 5.93 -23.27 10.58
N LEU A 422 4.88 -22.95 9.84
CA LEU A 422 3.51 -23.25 10.20
C LEU A 422 2.85 -23.97 9.04
N ASP A 423 2.28 -25.13 9.33
CA ASP A 423 1.48 -25.90 8.38
C ASP A 423 0.09 -26.18 8.96
N TYR A 424 -0.85 -26.52 8.11
CA TYR A 424 -2.20 -26.88 8.52
C TYR A 424 -2.81 -27.91 7.58
N SER A 425 -3.67 -28.75 8.13
CA SER A 425 -4.44 -29.71 7.35
C SER A 425 -5.90 -29.74 7.76
N GLN A 426 -6.75 -30.01 6.77
CA GLN A 426 -8.18 -30.17 6.96
C GLN A 426 -8.65 -31.43 6.24
N ALA A 427 -9.14 -32.40 7.01
CA ALA A 427 -9.69 -33.64 6.49
C ALA A 427 -10.81 -34.16 7.39
N GLU A 428 -11.88 -34.69 6.80
CA GLU A 428 -12.94 -35.43 7.52
C GLU A 428 -13.55 -34.69 8.73
N GLY A 429 -13.76 -33.38 8.62
CA GLY A 429 -14.32 -32.56 9.70
C GLY A 429 -13.35 -32.25 10.85
N LYS A 430 -12.06 -32.58 10.68
CA LYS A 430 -10.98 -32.22 11.60
C LYS A 430 -10.09 -31.15 11.00
N PHE A 431 -9.52 -30.33 11.87
CA PHE A 431 -8.53 -29.31 11.53
C PHE A 431 -7.28 -29.53 12.40
N SER A 432 -6.11 -29.47 11.78
CA SER A 432 -4.80 -29.58 12.43
C SER A 432 -3.96 -28.37 12.09
N VAL A 433 -3.22 -27.86 13.06
CA VAL A 433 -2.16 -26.87 12.87
C VAL A 433 -0.89 -27.40 13.50
N ASP A 434 0.18 -27.31 12.74
CA ASP A 434 1.50 -27.82 13.09
C ASP A 434 2.49 -26.65 13.05
N LEU A 435 3.01 -26.26 14.21
CA LEU A 435 4.01 -25.20 14.35
C LEU A 435 5.37 -25.84 14.65
N MET A 436 6.28 -25.76 13.68
CA MET A 436 7.68 -26.16 13.84
C MET A 436 8.52 -24.97 14.30
N ILE A 437 9.34 -25.21 15.33
CA ILE A 437 10.21 -24.22 15.96
C ILE A 437 11.63 -24.79 15.98
N ALA A 438 12.50 -24.22 15.15
CA ALA A 438 13.91 -24.56 15.06
C ALA A 438 14.79 -23.43 15.59
N ARG A 439 15.80 -23.77 16.41
CA ARG A 439 16.85 -22.83 16.85
C ARG A 439 17.78 -22.58 15.65
N LYS A 440 17.94 -21.32 15.26
CA LYS A 440 18.83 -20.89 14.18
C LYS A 440 20.08 -20.22 14.70
#